data_AF-A0A5B0FKB6-F1
#
_entry.id   AF-A0A5B0FKB6-F1
#
_cell.length_a   1.000
_cell.length_b   1.000
_cell.length_c   1.000
_cell.angle_alpha   90.00
_cell.angle_beta   90.00
_cell.angle_gamma   90.00
#
_symmetry.space_group_name_H-M   'P 1'
#
loop_
_entity.id
_entity.type
_entity.pdbx_description
1 polymer ?
#
loop_
_entity_poly.entity_id
_entity_poly.type
_entity_poly.pdbx_seq_one_letter_code
_entity_poly.pdbx_strand_id
1 'polypeptide(L)' 'MKLSLTNAGLILLAGMLVVLTGVFLNSSKAEISNPVILAGLAIEFIGTIWLVLSLNQRRKRHRT' A
#
# COMPACT_ATOMS: atom_id res chain seq x y z
N MET A 1 -12.09 4.39 -12.43
CA MET A 1 -11.90 4.86 -11.04
C MET A 1 -11.06 6.14 -11.06
N LYS A 2 -11.46 7.22 -10.37
CA LYS A 2 -10.63 8.43 -10.26
C LYS A 2 -9.41 8.12 -9.39
N LEU A 3 -8.21 8.39 -9.90
CA LEU A 3 -6.94 8.26 -9.19
C LEU A 3 -6.84 9.37 -8.11
N SER A 4 -7.56 9.19 -7.00
CA SER A 4 -7.53 10.10 -5.86
C SER A 4 -6.30 9.85 -4.98
N LEU A 5 -5.63 10.92 -4.59
CA LEU A 5 -4.50 10.87 -3.65
C LEU A 5 -4.92 10.25 -2.31
N THR A 6 -6.15 10.53 -1.87
CA THR A 6 -6.73 9.98 -0.64
C THR A 6 -6.84 8.46 -0.73
N ASN A 7 -7.25 7.94 -1.88
CA ASN A 7 -7.40 6.48 -2.06
C ASN A 7 -6.03 5.80 -2.07
N ALA A 8 -5.02 6.42 -2.68
CA ALA A 8 -3.64 5.94 -2.62
C ALA A 8 -3.13 5.88 -1.17
N GLY A 9 -3.39 6.95 -0.40
CA GLY A 9 -3.04 7.01 1.02
C GLY A 9 -3.73 5.93 1.87
N LEU A 10 -5.02 5.67 1.62
CA LEU A 10 -5.76 4.62 2.31
C LEU A 10 -5.22 3.22 2.00
N ILE A 11 -4.88 2.94 0.74
CA ILE A 11 -4.30 1.66 0.33
C ILE A 11 -2.93 1.45 0.99
N LEU A 12 -2.10 2.49 1.04
CA LEU A 12 -0.79 2.44 1.70
C LEU A 12 -0.92 2.21 3.21
N LEU A 13 -1.85 2.92 3.88
CA LEU A 13 -2.15 2.70 5.30
C LEU A 13 -2.62 1.27 5.58
N ALA A 14 -3.50 0.75 4.72
CA ALA A 14 -3.98 -0.63 4.84
C ALA A 14 -2.84 -1.65 4.65
N GLY A 15 -1.98 -1.46 3.64
CA GLY A 15 -0.79 -2.29 3.42
C GLY A 15 0.13 -2.31 4.64
N MET A 16 0.41 -1.14 5.21
CA MET A 16 1.27 -1.02 6.38
C MET A 16 0.69 -1.72 7.61
N LEU A 17 -0.62 -1.63 7.83
CA LEU A 17 -1.30 -2.37 8.90
C LEU A 17 -1.18 -3.88 8.71
N VAL A 18 -1.34 -4.39 7.48
CA VAL A 18 -1.19 -5.82 7.17
C VAL A 18 0.26 -6.29 7.40
N VAL A 19 1.26 -5.48 7.03
CA VAL A 19 2.66 -5.81 7.33
C VAL A 19 2.89 -5.87 8.84
N LEU A 20 2.38 -4.90 9.60
CA LEU A 20 2.52 -4.87 11.06
C LEU A 20 1.87 -6.08 11.72
N THR A 21 0.68 -6.49 11.30
CA THR A 21 0.05 -7.72 11.81
C THR A 21 0.85 -8.96 11.44
N GLY A 22 1.39 -9.03 10.22
CA GLY A 22 2.29 -10.11 9.81
C GLY A 22 3.55 -10.21 10.66
N VAL A 23 4.21 -9.08 10.92
CA VAL A 23 5.40 -9.02 11.80
C VAL A 23 5.07 -9.44 13.22
N PHE A 24 3.93 -9.00 13.75
CA PHE A 24 3.48 -9.41 15.09
C PHE A 24 3.20 -10.92 15.16
N LEU A 25 2.61 -11.49 14.10
CA LEU A 25 2.34 -12.93 13.99
C LEU A 25 3.60 -13.76 13.83
N ASN A 26 4.69 -13.20 13.27
CA ASN A 26 5.95 -13.92 13.03
C ASN A 26 6.55 -14.49 14.33
N SER A 27 6.37 -13.79 15.46
CA SER A 27 6.83 -14.24 16.77
C SER A 27 6.12 -15.49 17.30
N SER A 28 4.95 -15.85 16.75
CA SER A 28 4.12 -16.96 17.26
C SER A 28 3.78 -18.03 16.22
N LYS A 29 3.68 -17.66 14.94
CA LYS A 29 3.19 -18.51 13.84
C LYS A 29 3.86 -18.12 12.53
N ALA A 30 5.14 -18.49 12.39
CA ALA A 30 5.96 -18.14 11.23
C ALA A 30 5.32 -18.55 9.88
N GLU A 31 4.70 -19.73 9.81
CA GLU A 31 4.05 -20.26 8.59
C GLU A 31 2.91 -19.37 8.07
N ILE A 32 2.18 -18.71 8.98
CA ILE A 32 1.09 -17.79 8.63
C ILE A 32 1.63 -16.37 8.44
N SER A 33 2.70 -16.00 9.15
CA SER A 33 3.27 -14.65 9.06
C SER A 33 3.85 -14.33 7.69
N ASN A 34 4.55 -15.27 7.05
CA ASN A 34 5.20 -15.06 5.77
C ASN A 34 4.21 -14.67 4.64
N PRO A 35 3.11 -15.41 4.41
CA PRO A 35 2.14 -15.01 3.39
C PRO A 35 1.42 -13.70 3.75
N VAL A 36 1.21 -13.40 5.04
CA VAL A 36 0.60 -12.13 5.47
C VAL A 36 1.52 -10.94 5.20
N ILE A 37 2.80 -11.05 5.53
CA ILE A 37 3.81 -10.03 5.24
C ILE A 37 3.91 -9.83 3.72
N LEU A 38 3.96 -10.92 2.94
CA LEU A 38 4.03 -10.85 1.48
C LEU A 38 2.78 -10.16 0.89
N ALA A 39 1.59 -10.46 1.41
CA ALA A 39 0.35 -9.80 1.00
C ALA A 39 0.37 -8.30 1.34
N GLY A 40 0.83 -7.94 2.53
CA GLY A 40 0.99 -6.54 2.94
C GLY A 40 1.95 -5.77 2.02
N LEU A 41 3.10 -6.36 1.69
CA LEU A 41 4.08 -5.79 0.76
C LEU A 41 3.50 -5.65 -0.67
N ALA A 42 2.72 -6.62 -1.13
CA ALA A 42 2.05 -6.53 -2.44
C ALA A 42 1.03 -5.38 -2.47
N ILE A 43 0.27 -5.18 -1.40
CA ILE A 43 -0.67 -4.06 -1.27
C ILE A 43 0.10 -2.73 -1.30
N GLU A 44 1.19 -2.60 -0.55
CA GLU A 44 2.01 -1.38 -0.56
C GLU A 44 2.62 -1.09 -1.93
N PHE A 45 3.10 -2.12 -2.64
CA PHE A 45 3.61 -1.96 -4.00
C PHE A 45 2.54 -1.37 -4.94
N ILE A 46 1.33 -1.92 -4.92
CA ILE A 46 0.21 -1.42 -5.72
C ILE A 46 -0.17 0.01 -5.29
N GLY A 47 -0.25 0.26 -4.00
CA GLY A 47 -0.54 1.59 -3.44
C GLY A 47 0.48 2.64 -3.86
N THR A 48 1.76 2.26 -3.94
CA THR A 48 2.85 3.14 -4.35
C THR A 48 2.75 3.51 -5.82
N ILE A 49 2.48 2.52 -6.69
CA ILE A 49 2.22 2.78 -8.11
C ILE A 49 1.05 3.76 -8.27
N TRP A 50 -0.05 3.51 -7.53
CA TRP A 50 -1.22 4.37 -7.57
C TRP A 50 -0.90 5.80 -7.11
N LEU A 51 -0.13 5.95 -6.02
CA LEU A 51 0.31 7.25 -5.51
C LEU A 51 1.12 8.00 -6.56
N VAL A 52 2.10 7.35 -7.20
CA VAL A 52 2.93 7.94 -8.24
C VAL A 52 2.07 8.41 -9.43
N LEU A 53 1.12 7.59 -9.87
CA LEU A 53 0.19 7.95 -10.95
C LEU A 53 -0.70 9.14 -10.56
N SER A 54 -1.26 9.14 -9.35
CA SER A 54 -2.07 10.26 -8.82
C SER A 54 -1.27 11.56 -8.74
N LEU A 55 -0.02 11.50 -8.25
CA LEU A 55 0.87 12.66 -8.19
C LEU A 55 1.23 13.17 -9.58
N ASN A 56 1.54 12.27 -10.51
CA ASN A 56 1.86 12.64 -11.89
C ASN A 56 0.68 13.33 -12.59
N GLN A 57 -0.54 12.81 -12.42
CA GLN A 57 -1.75 13.43 -12.94
C GLN A 57 -2.01 14.81 -12.32
N ARG A 58 -1.84 14.94 -11.00
CA ARG A 58 -1.99 16.23 -10.30
C ARG A 58 -0.97 17.25 -10.82
N ARG A 59 0.29 16.84 -11.02
CA ARG A 59 1.33 17.70 -11.59
C ARG A 59 1.00 18.17 -13.00
N LYS A 60 0.50 17.27 -13.86
CA LYS A 60 0.07 17.65 -15.23
C LYS A 60 -1.06 18.68 -15.21
N ARG A 61 -2.05 18.51 -14.34
CA ARG A 61 -3.18 19.45 -14.19
C ARG A 61 -2.75 20.85 -13.73
N HIS A 62 -1.69 20.97 -12.93
CA HIS A 62 -1.17 22.26 -12.48
C HIS A 62 -0.23 22.94 -13.50
N ARG A 63 0.15 22.28 -14.59
CA ARG A 63 1.01 22.83 -15.66
C ARG A 63 0.22 23.35 -16.87
N THR A 64 -1.08 23.03 -16.95
CA THR A 64 -2.04 23.49 -17.96
C THR A 64 -2.95 24.54 -17.37
#